data_AF-A0A8D3ARJ3-F1
#
_entry.id   AF-A0A8D3ARJ3-F1
#
_cell.length_a   1.000
_cell.length_b   1.000
_cell.length_c   1.000
_cell.angle_alpha   90.00
_cell.angle_beta   90.00
_cell.angle_gamma   90.00
#
_symmetry.space_group_name_H-M   'P 1'
#
loop_
_entity.id
_entity.type
_entity.pdbx_description
1 polymer ?
#
loop_
_entity_poly.entity_id
_entity_poly.type
_entity_poly.pdbx_seq_one_letter_code
_entity_poly.pdbx_strand_id
1 'polypeptide(L)'
;MASNLFLMLLIFLPECSQGKHSLRLLTFCDLAGDRQYDIEYDADQLFYVDPVTYRMVPRLPEFAGQWTPDPGLAKEAYTSLGTCIYNIPRAIKGEKGPPVVIVGPTALIYPKQDMELGLPNTLVCFVNDFHPPVVDIAWTRNGQLVDQSQVSQTQYYSNRDFSFRTSSYLDFTPQEGDIYACSVGHISLQAPLTRFLDGYVFQMTYECEYGDDIKDVVFLVKNVFNMKLNTMYDSRVGKYVGFGEYGMKNADHYNGQAWKMALRRVQVETVCRYNARLFRGSTLDRKVPPVVRVRQTRPADYGVLTVLECSVVGFFPQAARASWLRDGVEVAADVSSTDVLANEDWSFQLHSYLELTPKRGERVSCRVEHSSLEKSLEVDWDTSALDAKHVKMAVGILFFVAGFTAAAGGAAYHWWKQRFDFSPVGRQGQTSSRLSEF
;
A
#
# COMPACT_ATOMS: atom_id res chain seq x y z
N MET A 1 -62.40 40.20 13.97
CA MET A 1 -61.03 40.69 13.70
C MET A 1 -60.10 40.01 14.68
N ALA A 2 -59.37 39.00 14.22
CA ALA A 2 -58.18 38.47 14.88
C ALA A 2 -57.38 37.77 13.78
N SER A 3 -56.28 38.41 13.40
CA SER A 3 -55.33 37.96 12.39
C SER A 3 -54.47 36.84 12.96
N ASN A 4 -54.53 35.64 12.39
CA ASN A 4 -53.56 34.59 12.67
C ASN A 4 -52.39 34.75 11.70
N LEU A 5 -51.26 35.23 12.22
CA LEU A 5 -49.97 35.23 11.52
C LEU A 5 -49.53 33.79 11.26
N PHE A 6 -49.43 33.40 9.99
CA PHE A 6 -48.72 32.20 9.57
C PHE A 6 -47.26 32.61 9.30
N LEU A 7 -46.33 32.15 10.14
CA LEU A 7 -44.91 32.36 9.95
C LEU A 7 -44.43 31.40 8.85
N MET A 8 -44.30 31.89 7.61
CA MET A 8 -43.61 31.16 6.54
C MET A 8 -42.11 31.19 6.84
N LEU A 9 -41.57 30.04 7.26
CA LEU A 9 -40.13 29.79 7.29
C LEU A 9 -39.65 29.69 5.83
N LEU A 10 -39.06 30.76 5.30
CA LEU A 10 -38.32 30.72 4.04
C LEU A 10 -37.09 29.85 4.27
N ILE A 11 -37.15 28.60 3.80
CA ILE A 11 -35.97 27.75 3.63
C ILE A 11 -35.14 28.44 2.54
N PHE A 12 -34.08 29.14 2.95
CA PHE A 12 -33.03 29.54 2.04
C PHE A 12 -32.41 28.26 1.48
N LEU A 13 -32.77 27.92 0.23
CA LEU A 13 -31.94 27.03 -0.57
C LEU A 13 -30.53 27.66 -0.60
N PRO A 14 -29.45 26.89 -0.36
CA PRO A 14 -28.12 27.44 -0.46
C PRO A 14 -27.97 28.01 -1.87
N GLU A 15 -27.55 29.27 -1.96
CA GLU A 15 -27.09 29.85 -3.21
C GLU A 15 -26.10 28.87 -3.84
N CYS A 16 -26.41 28.45 -5.07
CA CYS A 16 -25.52 27.61 -5.87
C CYS A 16 -24.20 28.37 -5.99
N SER A 17 -23.20 27.98 -5.19
CA SER A 17 -21.84 28.48 -5.29
C SER A 17 -21.44 28.42 -6.76
N GLN A 18 -20.97 29.52 -7.34
CA GLN A 18 -20.33 29.50 -8.65
C GLN A 18 -19.17 28.50 -8.58
N GLY A 19 -19.43 27.29 -9.09
CA GLY A 19 -18.53 26.16 -8.98
C GLY A 19 -17.29 26.39 -9.83
N LYS A 20 -16.11 26.08 -9.29
CA LYS A 20 -14.93 25.89 -10.14
C LYS A 20 -15.17 24.62 -10.95
N HIS A 21 -15.25 24.76 -12.27
CA HIS A 21 -15.35 23.63 -13.19
C HIS A 21 -13.95 23.13 -13.58
N SER A 22 -13.82 21.84 -13.89
CA SER A 22 -12.57 21.19 -14.26
C SER A 22 -12.68 20.52 -15.62
N LEU A 23 -11.89 20.98 -16.59
CA LEU A 23 -11.66 20.28 -17.85
C LEU A 23 -10.31 19.56 -17.75
N ARG A 24 -10.31 18.22 -17.89
CA ARG A 24 -9.11 17.37 -17.80
C ARG A 24 -8.90 16.65 -19.12
N LEU A 25 -7.67 16.73 -19.63
CA LEU A 25 -7.22 15.93 -20.76
C LEU A 25 -6.21 14.93 -20.21
N LEU A 26 -6.56 13.65 -20.25
CA LEU A 26 -5.79 12.58 -19.66
C LEU A 26 -5.10 11.78 -20.77
N THR A 27 -3.80 11.56 -20.62
CA THR A 27 -3.05 10.61 -21.45
C THR A 27 -2.55 9.49 -20.57
N PHE A 28 -2.86 8.25 -20.95
CA PHE A 28 -2.39 7.05 -20.29
C PHE A 28 -1.64 6.16 -21.29
N CYS A 29 -0.57 5.53 -20.85
CA CYS A 29 0.11 4.46 -21.59
C CYS A 29 0.88 3.55 -20.64
N ASP A 30 1.08 2.30 -21.05
CA ASP A 30 1.92 1.35 -20.31
C ASP A 30 2.90 0.58 -21.22
N LEU A 31 3.67 -0.33 -20.60
CA LEU A 31 4.60 -1.21 -21.30
C LEU A 31 3.94 -2.42 -21.97
N ALA A 32 2.71 -2.77 -21.58
CA ALA A 32 1.95 -3.83 -22.22
C ALA A 32 1.38 -3.39 -23.58
N GLY A 33 1.36 -2.09 -23.84
CA GLY A 33 0.92 -1.48 -25.10
C GLY A 33 -0.47 -0.85 -25.01
N ASP A 34 -1.08 -0.84 -23.82
CA ASP A 34 -2.32 -0.13 -23.56
C ASP A 34 -2.06 1.38 -23.55
N ARG A 35 -2.98 2.12 -24.14
CA ARG A 35 -2.85 3.58 -24.32
C ARG A 35 -4.21 4.22 -24.54
N GLN A 36 -4.43 5.36 -23.91
CA GLN A 36 -5.69 6.09 -23.94
C GLN A 36 -5.45 7.59 -23.94
N TYR A 37 -6.37 8.32 -24.57
CA TYR A 37 -6.42 9.77 -24.54
C TYR A 37 -7.87 10.21 -24.34
N ASP A 38 -8.16 10.78 -23.17
CA ASP A 38 -9.52 11.05 -22.71
C ASP A 38 -9.73 12.52 -22.38
N ILE A 39 -10.96 12.99 -22.57
CA ILE A 39 -11.38 14.34 -22.22
C ILE A 39 -12.55 14.25 -21.24
N GLU A 40 -12.37 14.83 -20.06
CA GLU A 40 -13.35 14.84 -18.98
C GLU A 40 -13.71 16.28 -18.60
N TYR A 41 -14.99 16.53 -18.32
CA TYR A 41 -15.49 17.78 -17.76
C TYR A 41 -16.21 17.49 -16.45
N ASP A 42 -15.76 18.09 -15.35
CA ASP A 42 -16.23 17.83 -13.98
C ASP A 42 -16.26 16.34 -13.59
N ALA A 43 -15.28 15.58 -14.09
CA ALA A 43 -15.12 14.13 -13.96
C ALA A 43 -16.08 13.26 -14.80
N ASP A 44 -16.93 13.88 -15.62
CA ASP A 44 -17.70 13.19 -16.65
C ASP A 44 -16.88 13.11 -17.94
N GLN A 45 -16.66 11.90 -18.45
CA GLN A 45 -16.00 11.74 -19.75
C GLN A 45 -16.92 12.21 -20.87
N LEU A 46 -16.41 13.14 -21.68
CA LEU A 46 -17.09 13.60 -22.88
C LEU A 46 -16.70 12.73 -24.09
N PHE A 47 -15.39 12.50 -24.25
CA PHE A 47 -14.82 11.80 -25.40
C PHE A 47 -13.60 10.98 -25.00
N TYR A 48 -13.31 9.96 -25.81
CA TYR A 48 -11.97 9.42 -25.93
C TYR A 48 -11.52 9.47 -27.39
N VAL A 49 -10.20 9.44 -27.61
CA VAL A 49 -9.61 9.28 -28.94
C VAL A 49 -9.12 7.85 -29.06
N ASP A 50 -9.64 7.13 -30.06
CA ASP A 50 -9.19 5.78 -30.36
C ASP A 50 -7.67 5.82 -30.66
N PRO A 51 -6.84 5.09 -29.90
CA PRO A 51 -5.38 5.25 -29.95
C PRO A 51 -4.74 4.66 -31.21
N VAL A 52 -5.52 4.00 -32.07
CA VAL A 52 -5.06 3.36 -33.31
C VAL A 52 -5.48 4.20 -34.51
N THR A 53 -6.77 4.53 -34.58
CA THR A 53 -7.39 5.26 -35.69
C THR A 53 -7.37 6.77 -35.50
N TYR A 54 -7.08 7.25 -34.28
CA TYR A 54 -7.12 8.66 -33.87
C TYR A 54 -8.47 9.33 -34.12
N ARG A 55 -9.54 8.52 -34.17
CA ARG A 55 -10.91 9.01 -34.28
C ARG A 55 -11.43 9.33 -32.89
N MET A 56 -12.08 10.48 -32.78
CA MET A 56 -12.83 10.84 -31.59
C MET A 56 -14.08 9.97 -31.49
N VAL A 57 -14.34 9.44 -30.29
CA VAL A 57 -15.53 8.66 -29.97
C VAL A 57 -16.25 9.37 -28.82
N PRO A 58 -17.48 9.88 -29.06
CA PRO A 58 -18.27 10.53 -28.03
C PRO A 58 -18.85 9.50 -27.07
N ARG A 59 -18.83 9.81 -25.77
CA ARG A 59 -19.37 8.90 -24.75
C ARG A 59 -20.89 8.81 -24.78
N LEU A 60 -21.54 9.94 -25.05
CA LEU A 60 -22.99 10.09 -25.14
C LEU A 60 -23.37 10.46 -26.59
N PRO A 61 -23.76 9.47 -27.42
CA PRO A 61 -24.07 9.68 -28.83
C PRO A 61 -25.16 10.72 -29.08
N GLU A 62 -26.11 10.87 -28.17
CA GLU A 62 -27.19 11.85 -28.25
C GLU A 62 -26.70 13.31 -28.21
N PHE A 63 -25.53 13.56 -27.59
CA PHE A 63 -24.89 14.87 -27.58
C PHE A 63 -23.81 15.01 -28.67
N ALA A 64 -23.50 13.96 -29.41
CA ALA A 64 -22.45 13.98 -30.44
C ALA A 64 -22.69 15.06 -31.50
N GLY A 65 -23.95 15.36 -31.84
CA GLY A 65 -24.30 16.42 -32.79
C GLY A 65 -24.15 17.85 -32.24
N GLN A 66 -24.03 18.01 -30.92
CA GLN A 66 -23.83 19.30 -30.24
C GLN A 66 -22.35 19.62 -30.03
N TRP A 67 -21.48 18.63 -30.23
CA TRP A 67 -20.07 18.71 -29.95
C TRP A 67 -19.28 18.80 -31.25
N THR A 68 -18.70 19.98 -31.50
CA THR A 68 -17.72 20.15 -32.57
C THR A 68 -16.33 19.90 -32.01
N PRO A 69 -15.72 18.71 -32.24
CA PRO A 69 -14.36 18.44 -31.78
C PRO A 69 -13.37 19.41 -32.41
N ASP A 70 -12.35 19.80 -31.64
CA ASP A 70 -11.21 20.55 -32.15
C ASP A 70 -10.55 19.76 -33.30
N PRO A 71 -10.42 20.35 -34.51
CA PRO A 71 -9.71 19.71 -35.62
C PRO A 71 -8.28 19.27 -35.29
N GLY A 72 -7.63 19.91 -34.31
CA GLY A 72 -6.30 19.56 -33.83
C GLY A 72 -6.25 18.36 -32.89
N LEU A 73 -7.39 17.87 -32.39
CA LEU A 73 -7.44 16.90 -31.29
C LEU A 73 -6.74 15.57 -31.63
N ALA A 74 -6.92 15.06 -32.85
CA ALA A 74 -6.27 13.83 -33.29
C ALA A 74 -4.73 13.96 -33.27
N LYS A 75 -4.20 15.12 -33.66
CA LYS A 75 -2.77 15.42 -33.63
C LYS A 75 -2.25 15.57 -32.20
N GLU A 76 -3.04 16.20 -31.34
CA GLU A 76 -2.73 16.34 -29.91
C GLU A 76 -2.65 14.97 -29.23
N ALA A 77 -3.63 14.10 -29.48
CA ALA A 77 -3.66 12.73 -28.97
C ALA A 77 -2.45 11.91 -29.47
N TYR A 78 -2.14 11.98 -30.76
CA TYR A 78 -0.95 11.35 -31.34
C TYR A 78 0.35 11.78 -30.64
N THR A 79 0.51 13.09 -30.44
CA THR A 79 1.71 13.67 -29.83
C THR A 79 1.82 13.30 -28.36
N SER A 80 0.70 13.34 -27.63
CA SER A 80 0.63 13.03 -26.20
C SER A 80 0.92 11.56 -25.94
N LEU A 81 0.31 10.65 -26.71
CA LEU A 81 0.57 9.21 -26.62
C LEU A 81 2.04 8.88 -26.93
N GLY A 82 2.62 9.51 -27.97
CA GLY A 82 4.05 9.36 -28.28
C GLY A 82 4.96 9.86 -27.15
N THR A 83 4.60 10.99 -26.53
CA THR A 83 5.32 11.57 -25.39
C THR A 83 5.25 10.67 -24.16
N CYS A 84 4.08 10.09 -23.90
CA CYS A 84 3.89 9.15 -22.80
C CYS A 84 4.84 7.95 -22.92
N ILE A 85 4.84 7.28 -24.09
CA ILE A 85 5.71 6.12 -24.36
C ILE A 85 7.19 6.51 -24.26
N TYR A 86 7.56 7.67 -24.80
CA TYR A 86 8.93 8.18 -24.71
C TYR A 86 9.41 8.41 -23.26
N ASN A 87 8.51 8.80 -22.36
CA ASN A 87 8.84 9.14 -20.98
C ASN A 87 8.97 7.93 -20.05
N ILE A 88 8.27 6.81 -20.30
CA ILE A 88 8.32 5.61 -19.42
C ILE A 88 9.75 5.18 -19.05
N PRO A 89 10.67 4.87 -19.99
CA PRO A 89 12.02 4.42 -19.63
C PRO A 89 12.84 5.50 -18.91
N ARG A 90 12.54 6.79 -19.14
CA ARG A 90 13.21 7.92 -18.48
C ARG A 90 12.74 8.08 -17.04
N ALA A 91 11.43 7.96 -16.82
CA ALA A 91 10.83 7.98 -15.49
C ALA A 91 11.35 6.80 -14.63
N ILE A 92 11.38 5.58 -15.19
CA ILE A 92 11.97 4.41 -14.53
C ILE A 92 13.42 4.70 -14.11
N LYS A 93 14.23 5.28 -14.99
CA LYS A 93 15.62 5.64 -14.66
C LYS A 93 15.71 6.74 -13.61
N GLY A 94 14.90 7.80 -13.73
CA GLY A 94 14.90 8.96 -12.82
C GLY A 94 14.49 8.61 -11.40
N GLU A 95 13.44 7.79 -11.27
CA GLU A 95 12.92 7.30 -9.99
C GLU A 95 13.69 6.06 -9.46
N LYS A 96 14.78 5.67 -10.13
CA LYS A 96 15.65 4.54 -9.76
C LYS A 96 14.92 3.19 -9.69
N GLY A 97 13.98 2.96 -10.60
CA GLY A 97 13.24 1.71 -10.75
C GLY A 97 12.29 1.42 -9.59
N PRO A 98 11.32 2.30 -9.31
CA PRO A 98 10.36 2.06 -8.24
C PRO A 98 9.54 0.79 -8.55
N PRO A 99 9.14 0.02 -7.52
CA PRO A 99 8.23 -1.09 -7.71
C PRO A 99 6.88 -0.59 -8.24
N VAL A 100 6.19 -1.41 -9.03
CA VAL A 100 4.82 -1.12 -9.45
C VAL A 100 3.94 -1.06 -8.21
N VAL A 101 3.19 0.02 -8.06
CA VAL A 101 2.18 0.15 -7.00
C VAL A 101 1.03 -0.80 -7.32
N ILE A 102 0.65 -1.64 -6.38
CA ILE A 102 -0.44 -2.61 -6.55
C ILE A 102 -1.57 -2.24 -5.59
N VAL A 103 -2.72 -1.88 -6.15
CA VAL A 103 -3.94 -1.52 -5.40
C VAL A 103 -5.07 -2.42 -5.88
N GLY A 104 -5.77 -3.07 -4.95
CA GLY A 104 -6.83 -4.02 -5.29
C GLY A 104 -8.17 -3.37 -5.58
N PRO A 105 -8.97 -3.94 -6.52
CA PRO A 105 -10.22 -3.35 -6.93
C PRO A 105 -11.31 -3.43 -5.85
N THR A 106 -12.19 -2.44 -5.86
CA THR A 106 -13.55 -2.58 -5.35
C THR A 106 -14.48 -2.92 -6.51
N ALA A 107 -15.58 -3.62 -6.23
CA ALA A 107 -16.58 -3.98 -7.24
C ALA A 107 -18.00 -3.90 -6.67
N LEU A 108 -18.90 -3.32 -7.46
CA LEU A 108 -20.33 -3.20 -7.16
C LEU A 108 -21.14 -3.68 -8.36
N ILE A 109 -22.19 -4.45 -8.10
CA ILE A 109 -23.14 -4.92 -9.10
C ILE A 109 -24.51 -4.30 -8.84
N TYR A 110 -25.16 -3.75 -9.87
CA TYR A 110 -26.48 -3.13 -9.77
C TYR A 110 -27.20 -3.14 -11.13
N PRO A 111 -28.54 -3.15 -11.15
CA PRO A 111 -29.29 -3.05 -12.39
C PRO A 111 -29.37 -1.59 -12.86
N LYS A 112 -29.41 -1.38 -14.18
CA LYS A 112 -29.52 -0.04 -14.80
C LYS A 112 -30.88 0.62 -14.51
N GLN A 113 -31.93 -0.19 -14.39
CA GLN A 113 -33.30 0.20 -14.06
C GLN A 113 -33.82 -0.70 -12.95
N ASP A 114 -34.93 -0.31 -12.30
CA ASP A 114 -35.61 -1.15 -11.31
C ASP A 114 -35.92 -2.54 -11.90
N MET A 115 -35.74 -3.59 -11.10
CA MET A 115 -35.91 -4.97 -11.57
C MET A 115 -37.39 -5.35 -11.64
N GLU A 116 -37.85 -5.65 -12.86
CA GLU A 116 -39.15 -6.25 -13.14
C GLU A 116 -38.96 -7.60 -13.85
N LEU A 117 -39.56 -8.66 -13.32
CA LEU A 117 -39.44 -10.00 -13.86
C LEU A 117 -40.02 -10.05 -15.29
N GLY A 118 -39.28 -10.66 -16.21
CA GLY A 118 -39.69 -10.83 -17.61
C GLY A 118 -39.48 -9.62 -18.52
N LEU A 119 -39.03 -8.47 -18.02
CA LEU A 119 -38.69 -7.29 -18.83
C LEU A 119 -37.17 -7.16 -19.07
N PRO A 120 -36.71 -6.79 -20.28
CA PRO A 120 -35.29 -6.58 -20.54
C PRO A 120 -34.68 -5.50 -19.64
N ASN A 121 -33.48 -5.75 -19.12
CA ASN A 121 -32.70 -4.82 -18.30
C ASN A 121 -31.20 -5.07 -18.55
N THR A 122 -30.34 -4.23 -17.98
CA THR A 122 -28.88 -4.36 -18.08
C THR A 122 -28.28 -4.35 -16.67
N LEU A 123 -27.47 -5.34 -16.33
CA LEU A 123 -26.64 -5.30 -15.13
C LEU A 123 -25.36 -4.53 -15.39
N VAL A 124 -24.94 -3.76 -14.40
CA VAL A 124 -23.68 -3.03 -14.39
C VAL A 124 -22.80 -3.62 -13.30
N CYS A 125 -21.58 -4.01 -13.64
CA CYS A 125 -20.51 -4.29 -12.71
C CYS A 125 -19.51 -3.14 -12.77
N PHE A 126 -19.58 -2.25 -11.78
CA PHE A 126 -18.68 -1.12 -11.62
C PHE A 126 -17.47 -1.56 -10.80
N VAL A 127 -16.29 -1.51 -11.40
CA VAL A 127 -15.00 -1.87 -10.79
C VAL A 127 -14.19 -0.59 -10.61
N ASN A 128 -13.68 -0.34 -9.42
CA ASN A 128 -13.05 0.93 -9.05
C ASN A 128 -11.81 0.73 -8.17
N ASP A 129 -11.03 1.80 -8.00
CA ASP A 129 -9.91 1.90 -7.05
C ASP A 129 -8.78 0.88 -7.25
N PHE A 130 -8.46 0.50 -8.50
CA PHE A 130 -7.40 -0.48 -8.79
C PHE A 130 -6.20 0.09 -9.54
N HIS A 131 -5.04 -0.55 -9.36
CA HIS A 131 -3.83 -0.30 -10.12
C HIS A 131 -2.94 -1.56 -10.06
N PRO A 132 -2.30 -2.01 -11.16
CA PRO A 132 -2.34 -1.48 -12.54
C PRO A 132 -3.71 -1.66 -13.22
N PRO A 133 -3.94 -1.07 -14.42
CA PRO A 133 -5.28 -1.03 -15.01
C PRO A 133 -5.81 -2.36 -15.54
N VAL A 134 -4.98 -3.41 -15.67
CA VAL A 134 -5.43 -4.67 -16.27
C VAL A 134 -6.29 -5.46 -15.28
N VAL A 135 -7.58 -5.62 -15.62
CA VAL A 135 -8.54 -6.48 -14.88
C VAL A 135 -9.30 -7.41 -15.83
N ASP A 136 -9.57 -8.63 -15.35
CA ASP A 136 -10.36 -9.63 -16.07
C ASP A 136 -11.77 -9.70 -15.46
N ILE A 137 -12.81 -9.32 -16.20
CA ILE A 137 -14.19 -9.32 -15.71
C ILE A 137 -14.98 -10.46 -16.36
N ALA A 138 -15.55 -11.34 -15.53
CA ALA A 138 -16.37 -12.46 -15.98
C ALA A 138 -17.76 -12.42 -15.33
N TRP A 139 -18.79 -12.62 -16.14
CA TRP A 139 -20.17 -12.75 -15.68
C TRP A 139 -20.58 -14.22 -15.54
N THR A 140 -21.34 -14.52 -14.49
CA THR A 140 -22.00 -15.82 -14.32
C THR A 140 -23.48 -15.65 -14.06
N ARG A 141 -24.28 -16.61 -14.54
CA ARG A 141 -25.69 -16.80 -14.23
C ARG A 141 -25.87 -18.22 -13.66
N ASN A 142 -26.39 -18.33 -12.45
CA ASN A 142 -26.56 -19.60 -11.74
C ASN A 142 -25.26 -20.43 -11.67
N GLY A 143 -24.13 -19.74 -11.49
CA GLY A 143 -22.80 -20.34 -11.43
C GLY A 143 -22.19 -20.74 -12.78
N GLN A 144 -22.90 -20.57 -13.89
CA GLN A 144 -22.40 -20.83 -15.25
C GLN A 144 -21.92 -19.55 -15.92
N LEU A 145 -20.82 -19.62 -16.68
CA LEU A 145 -20.31 -18.47 -17.43
C LEU A 145 -21.30 -17.99 -18.47
N VAL A 146 -21.49 -16.67 -18.54
CA VAL A 146 -22.31 -16.02 -19.56
C VAL A 146 -21.50 -15.85 -20.85
N ASP A 147 -22.19 -15.88 -21.98
CA ASP A 147 -21.57 -15.62 -23.29
C ASP A 147 -21.05 -14.18 -23.38
N GLN A 148 -19.79 -14.04 -23.77
CA GLN A 148 -19.11 -12.76 -23.97
C GLN A 148 -19.79 -11.89 -25.03
N SER A 149 -20.59 -12.46 -25.94
CA SER A 149 -21.36 -11.69 -26.93
C SER A 149 -22.44 -10.79 -26.31
N GLN A 150 -22.88 -11.09 -25.08
CA GLN A 150 -23.88 -10.32 -24.32
C GLN A 150 -23.24 -9.30 -23.37
N VAL A 151 -21.92 -9.32 -23.29
CA VAL A 151 -21.14 -8.50 -22.38
C VAL A 151 -20.50 -7.37 -23.16
N SER A 152 -20.62 -6.16 -22.64
CA SER A 152 -19.82 -5.03 -23.11
C SER A 152 -19.03 -4.44 -21.96
N GLN A 153 -17.90 -3.80 -22.26
CA GLN A 153 -17.05 -3.18 -21.25
C GLN A 153 -16.62 -1.79 -21.71
N THR A 154 -16.52 -0.86 -20.78
CA THR A 154 -15.88 0.42 -21.05
C THR A 154 -14.36 0.28 -21.11
N GLN A 155 -13.70 1.30 -21.65
CA GLN A 155 -12.29 1.53 -21.38
C GLN A 155 -12.03 1.82 -19.88
N TYR A 156 -10.75 2.00 -19.55
CA TYR A 156 -10.33 2.41 -18.23
C TYR A 156 -10.49 3.92 -18.07
N TYR A 157 -10.77 4.35 -16.85
CA TYR A 157 -10.87 5.75 -16.46
C TYR A 157 -9.96 6.01 -15.27
N SER A 158 -9.33 7.18 -15.20
CA SER A 158 -8.47 7.54 -14.07
C SER A 158 -9.22 8.37 -13.03
N ASN A 159 -9.19 7.90 -11.79
CA ASN A 159 -9.64 8.65 -10.63
C ASN A 159 -8.73 9.84 -10.33
N ARG A 160 -9.15 10.70 -9.39
CA ARG A 160 -8.37 11.88 -8.98
C ARG A 160 -7.08 11.52 -8.25
N ASP A 161 -7.04 10.34 -7.63
CA ASP A 161 -5.88 9.76 -6.96
C ASP A 161 -5.01 8.89 -7.90
N PHE A 162 -5.30 8.93 -9.21
CA PHE A 162 -4.63 8.17 -10.26
C PHE A 162 -4.89 6.66 -10.27
N SER A 163 -5.76 6.13 -9.40
CA SER A 163 -6.28 4.76 -9.55
C SER A 163 -7.21 4.65 -10.77
N PHE A 164 -7.54 3.42 -11.16
CA PHE A 164 -8.39 3.15 -12.31
C PHE A 164 -9.78 2.65 -11.94
N ARG A 165 -10.73 2.88 -12.85
CA ARG A 165 -12.08 2.33 -12.82
C ARG A 165 -12.53 1.88 -14.21
N THR A 166 -13.43 0.91 -14.26
CA THR A 166 -14.09 0.44 -15.50
C THR A 166 -15.47 -0.14 -15.19
N SER A 167 -16.34 -0.22 -16.17
CA SER A 167 -17.67 -0.84 -16.04
C SER A 167 -17.86 -1.93 -17.08
N SER A 168 -18.34 -3.08 -16.63
CA SER A 168 -18.84 -4.15 -17.51
C SER A 168 -20.37 -4.19 -17.44
N TYR A 169 -21.02 -4.44 -18.57
CA TYR A 169 -22.46 -4.48 -18.72
C TYR A 169 -22.89 -5.84 -19.24
N LEU A 170 -23.97 -6.37 -18.68
CA LEU A 170 -24.61 -7.60 -19.14
C LEU A 170 -26.10 -7.33 -19.41
N ASP A 171 -26.50 -7.45 -20.67
CA ASP A 171 -27.92 -7.40 -21.02
C ASP A 171 -28.62 -8.72 -20.63
N PHE A 172 -29.76 -8.62 -19.96
CA PHE A 172 -30.49 -9.76 -19.45
C PHE A 172 -31.99 -9.51 -19.36
N THR A 173 -32.74 -10.55 -19.01
CA THR A 173 -34.17 -10.45 -18.68
C THR A 173 -34.38 -11.19 -17.35
N PRO A 174 -34.63 -10.48 -16.23
CA PRO A 174 -34.71 -11.09 -14.91
C PRO A 174 -35.75 -12.20 -14.86
N GLN A 175 -35.38 -13.35 -14.29
CA GLN A 175 -36.32 -14.42 -13.92
C GLN A 175 -36.23 -14.67 -12.42
N GLU A 176 -37.31 -15.19 -11.85
CA GLU A 176 -37.33 -15.54 -10.43
C GLU A 176 -36.30 -16.62 -10.13
N GLY A 177 -35.46 -16.39 -9.11
CA GLY A 177 -34.45 -17.33 -8.66
C GLY A 177 -33.12 -17.30 -9.42
N ASP A 178 -32.98 -16.47 -10.47
CA ASP A 178 -31.70 -16.30 -11.14
C ASP A 178 -30.70 -15.57 -10.25
N ILE A 179 -29.50 -16.12 -10.15
CA ILE A 179 -28.38 -15.53 -9.41
C ILE A 179 -27.33 -15.08 -10.42
N TYR A 180 -27.13 -13.77 -10.51
CA TYR A 180 -26.08 -13.18 -11.34
C TYR A 180 -24.87 -12.84 -10.47
N ALA A 181 -23.67 -13.06 -11.00
CA ALA A 181 -22.43 -12.62 -10.35
C ALA A 181 -21.44 -12.04 -11.35
N CYS A 182 -20.72 -11.01 -10.91
CA CYS A 182 -19.55 -10.44 -11.57
C CYS A 182 -18.30 -10.87 -10.78
N SER A 183 -17.34 -11.49 -11.46
CA SER A 183 -16.04 -11.89 -10.88
C SER A 183 -14.92 -11.09 -11.52
N VAL A 184 -14.11 -10.42 -10.69
CA VAL A 184 -13.02 -9.55 -11.13
C VAL A 184 -11.67 -10.17 -10.76
N GLY A 185 -10.87 -10.52 -11.77
CA GLY A 185 -9.47 -10.89 -11.63
C GLY A 185 -8.57 -9.65 -11.66
N HIS A 186 -7.59 -9.60 -10.75
CA HIS A 186 -6.57 -8.56 -10.70
C HIS A 186 -5.31 -9.11 -10.03
N ILE A 187 -4.12 -8.63 -10.41
CA ILE A 187 -2.84 -9.16 -9.89
C ILE A 187 -2.65 -8.98 -8.37
N SER A 188 -3.42 -8.09 -7.74
CA SER A 188 -3.42 -7.90 -6.29
C SER A 188 -4.19 -8.98 -5.54
N LEU A 189 -4.97 -9.81 -6.23
CA LEU A 189 -5.92 -10.73 -5.63
C LEU A 189 -5.41 -12.17 -5.76
N GLN A 190 -5.47 -12.93 -4.66
CA GLN A 190 -5.14 -14.36 -4.68
C GLN A 190 -6.25 -15.20 -5.35
N ALA A 191 -7.49 -14.70 -5.36
CA ALA A 191 -8.64 -15.29 -6.02
C ALA A 191 -9.55 -14.17 -6.56
N PRO A 192 -10.35 -14.41 -7.62
CA PRO A 192 -11.22 -13.39 -8.18
C PRO A 192 -12.18 -12.79 -7.16
N LEU A 193 -12.36 -11.46 -7.20
CA LEU A 193 -13.34 -10.75 -6.39
C LEU A 193 -14.74 -10.95 -6.98
N THR A 194 -15.52 -11.87 -6.41
CA THR A 194 -16.89 -12.13 -6.86
C THR A 194 -17.93 -11.30 -6.10
N ARG A 195 -18.87 -10.71 -6.84
CA ARG A 195 -20.02 -9.96 -6.34
C ARG A 195 -21.31 -10.48 -6.96
N PHE A 196 -22.31 -10.73 -6.14
CA PHE A 196 -23.62 -11.24 -6.56
C PHE A 196 -24.64 -10.11 -6.63
N LEU A 197 -25.48 -10.12 -7.66
CA LEU A 197 -26.66 -9.26 -7.75
C LEU A 197 -27.60 -9.62 -6.61
N ASP A 198 -27.81 -8.67 -5.70
CA ASP A 198 -28.61 -8.87 -4.48
C ASP A 198 -28.26 -10.16 -3.72
N GLY A 199 -26.97 -10.32 -3.42
CA GLY A 199 -26.53 -11.33 -2.46
C GLY A 199 -27.01 -10.99 -1.05
N TYR A 200 -28.05 -11.67 -0.60
CA TYR A 200 -28.44 -11.64 0.81
C TYR A 200 -27.46 -12.48 1.64
N VAL A 201 -26.70 -11.83 2.52
CA VAL A 201 -25.75 -12.46 3.44
C VAL A 201 -26.37 -12.48 4.83
N PHE A 202 -26.55 -13.68 5.36
CA PHE A 202 -26.89 -13.89 6.77
C PHE A 202 -25.66 -14.40 7.52
N GLN A 203 -25.29 -13.70 8.60
CA GLN A 203 -24.17 -14.05 9.47
C GLN A 203 -24.70 -14.34 10.88
N MET A 204 -24.18 -15.39 11.50
CA MET A 204 -24.44 -15.71 12.90
C MET A 204 -23.11 -15.71 13.65
N THR A 205 -22.96 -14.80 14.61
CA THR A 205 -21.75 -14.71 15.44
C THR A 205 -22.04 -15.15 16.86
N TYR A 206 -21.03 -15.78 17.47
CA TYR A 206 -20.98 -16.18 18.86
C TYR A 206 -19.82 -15.41 19.48
N GLU A 207 -20.13 -14.48 20.37
CA GLU A 207 -19.13 -13.63 21.01
C GLU A 207 -19.11 -13.88 22.51
N CYS A 208 -17.90 -13.91 23.07
CA CYS A 208 -17.66 -14.16 24.47
C CYS A 208 -16.79 -13.02 25.00
N GLU A 209 -17.35 -12.18 25.85
CA GLU A 209 -16.61 -11.11 26.52
C GLU A 209 -16.24 -11.59 27.92
N TYR A 210 -14.96 -11.47 28.30
CA TYR A 210 -14.48 -11.89 29.62
C TYR A 210 -13.20 -11.15 29.99
N GLY A 211 -12.98 -10.94 31.29
CA GLY A 211 -11.74 -10.39 31.83
C GLY A 211 -10.68 -11.46 32.08
N ASP A 212 -9.53 -11.02 32.62
CA ASP A 212 -8.36 -11.88 32.85
C ASP A 212 -8.64 -13.07 33.77
N ASP A 213 -9.65 -13.03 34.65
CA ASP A 213 -9.97 -14.16 35.53
C ASP A 213 -11.05 -15.11 34.98
N ILE A 214 -11.63 -14.78 33.80
CA ILE A 214 -12.67 -15.56 33.11
C ILE A 214 -13.88 -15.87 34.02
N LYS A 215 -14.17 -15.01 35.00
CA LYS A 215 -15.34 -15.18 35.89
C LYS A 215 -16.58 -14.55 35.28
N ASP A 216 -16.51 -13.26 34.98
CA ASP A 216 -17.62 -12.45 34.46
C ASP A 216 -17.73 -12.59 32.94
N VAL A 217 -18.14 -13.78 32.50
CA VAL A 217 -18.28 -14.11 31.08
C VAL A 217 -19.65 -13.69 30.56
N VAL A 218 -19.67 -12.83 29.53
CA VAL A 218 -20.87 -12.46 28.79
C VAL A 218 -20.88 -13.20 27.46
N PHE A 219 -21.90 -14.01 27.24
CA PHE A 219 -22.14 -14.69 25.97
C PHE A 219 -23.19 -13.93 25.14
N LEU A 220 -22.83 -13.61 23.90
CA LEU A 220 -23.66 -12.91 22.93
C LEU A 220 -23.85 -13.78 21.68
N VAL A 221 -25.06 -13.75 21.12
CA VAL A 221 -25.33 -14.36 19.81
C VAL A 221 -25.98 -13.33 18.92
N LYS A 222 -25.29 -12.91 17.86
CA LYS A 222 -25.80 -11.89 16.93
C LYS A 222 -26.15 -12.54 15.60
N ASN A 223 -27.36 -12.25 15.12
CA ASN A 223 -27.81 -12.60 13.79
C ASN A 223 -27.85 -11.32 12.95
N VAL A 224 -27.06 -11.27 11.88
CA VAL A 224 -26.88 -10.09 11.04
C VAL A 224 -27.31 -10.42 9.62
N PHE A 225 -28.15 -9.59 9.02
CA PHE A 225 -28.61 -9.74 7.64
C PHE A 225 -28.21 -8.51 6.84
N ASN A 226 -27.40 -8.68 5.79
CA ASN A 226 -26.86 -7.58 4.97
C ASN A 226 -26.31 -6.43 5.82
N MET A 227 -25.40 -6.78 6.75
CA MET A 227 -24.77 -5.85 7.72
C MET A 227 -25.72 -5.20 8.74
N LYS A 228 -27.02 -5.51 8.72
CA LYS A 228 -27.99 -5.03 9.71
C LYS A 228 -28.21 -6.08 10.78
N LEU A 229 -28.02 -5.70 12.05
CA LEU A 229 -28.33 -6.56 13.19
C LEU A 229 -29.83 -6.84 13.22
N ASN A 230 -30.21 -8.12 13.18
CA ASN A 230 -31.59 -8.59 13.15
C ASN A 230 -32.07 -9.02 14.55
N THR A 231 -31.29 -9.87 15.22
CA THR A 231 -31.53 -10.27 16.62
C THR A 231 -30.23 -10.45 17.38
N MET A 232 -30.29 -10.26 18.70
CA MET A 232 -29.16 -10.46 19.61
C MET A 232 -29.60 -11.15 20.89
N TYR A 233 -29.00 -12.30 21.21
CA TYR A 233 -29.08 -12.87 22.55
C TYR A 233 -28.00 -12.25 23.41
N ASP A 234 -28.34 -11.87 24.64
CA ASP A 234 -27.38 -11.43 25.66
C ASP A 234 -27.61 -12.26 26.93
N SER A 235 -26.59 -12.99 27.36
CA SER A 235 -26.65 -13.83 28.58
C SER A 235 -27.00 -13.07 29.86
N ARG A 236 -26.70 -11.76 29.96
CA ARG A 236 -27.08 -10.91 31.10
C ARG A 236 -28.59 -10.67 31.14
N VAL A 237 -29.20 -10.57 29.96
CA VAL A 237 -30.65 -10.37 29.80
C VAL A 237 -31.38 -11.72 29.79
N GLY A 238 -30.72 -12.78 29.33
CA GLY A 238 -31.23 -14.15 29.29
C GLY A 238 -32.19 -14.45 28.14
N LYS A 239 -32.34 -13.54 27.16
CA LYS A 239 -33.25 -13.67 26.01
C LYS A 239 -32.73 -12.95 24.76
N TYR A 240 -33.32 -13.26 23.61
CA TYR A 240 -33.13 -12.50 22.37
C TYR A 240 -33.86 -11.17 22.41
N VAL A 241 -33.20 -10.12 21.94
CA VAL A 241 -33.75 -8.81 21.59
C VAL A 241 -33.75 -8.70 20.07
N GLY A 242 -34.86 -8.26 19.49
CA GLY A 242 -35.01 -8.08 18.05
C GLY A 242 -34.92 -6.61 17.63
N PHE A 243 -34.39 -6.37 16.43
CA PHE A 243 -34.23 -5.03 15.85
C PHE A 243 -35.05 -4.93 14.56
N GLY A 244 -35.92 -3.93 14.48
CA GLY A 244 -36.89 -3.80 13.40
C GLY A 244 -38.04 -4.80 13.49
N GLU A 245 -39.05 -4.65 12.63
CA GLU A 245 -40.29 -5.43 12.71
C GLU A 245 -40.06 -6.95 12.62
N TYR A 246 -39.30 -7.39 11.61
CA TYR A 246 -38.97 -8.80 11.43
C TYR A 246 -38.02 -9.33 12.52
N GLY A 247 -37.08 -8.50 13.00
CA GLY A 247 -36.20 -8.88 14.09
C GLY A 247 -36.96 -9.13 15.39
N MET A 248 -37.96 -8.30 15.71
CA MET A 248 -38.83 -8.51 16.88
C MET A 248 -39.61 -9.83 16.78
N LYS A 249 -40.24 -10.12 15.63
CA LYS A 249 -40.93 -11.40 15.37
C LYS A 249 -39.99 -12.60 15.52
N ASN A 250 -38.76 -12.50 15.00
CA ASN A 250 -37.76 -13.55 15.11
C ASN A 250 -37.29 -13.75 16.57
N ALA A 251 -37.06 -12.66 17.31
CA ALA A 251 -36.67 -12.73 18.71
C ALA A 251 -37.76 -13.41 19.55
N ASP A 252 -39.04 -13.05 19.35
CA ASP A 252 -40.17 -13.70 20.02
C ASP A 252 -40.24 -15.19 19.68
N HIS A 253 -40.08 -15.55 18.41
CA HIS A 253 -40.01 -16.94 17.98
C HIS A 253 -38.87 -17.71 18.65
N TYR A 254 -37.67 -17.13 18.75
CA TYR A 254 -36.53 -17.77 19.41
C TYR A 254 -36.71 -17.87 20.93
N ASN A 255 -37.30 -16.85 21.56
CA ASN A 255 -37.57 -16.82 22.99
C ASN A 255 -38.65 -17.84 23.38
N GLY A 256 -39.62 -18.11 22.49
CA GLY A 256 -40.62 -19.16 22.68
C GLY A 256 -40.07 -20.60 22.60
N GLN A 257 -38.85 -20.79 22.10
CA GLN A 257 -38.21 -22.10 21.99
C GLN A 257 -37.46 -22.47 23.27
N ALA A 258 -38.11 -23.23 24.16
CA ALA A 258 -37.53 -23.64 25.45
C ALA A 258 -36.16 -24.34 25.30
N TRP A 259 -36.00 -25.23 24.31
CA TRP A 259 -34.74 -25.92 24.03
C TRP A 259 -33.61 -24.96 23.66
N LYS A 260 -33.91 -23.93 22.86
CA LYS A 260 -32.93 -22.93 22.40
C LYS A 260 -32.50 -22.07 23.58
N MET A 261 -33.44 -21.64 24.42
CA MET A 261 -33.15 -20.84 25.62
C MET A 261 -32.37 -21.62 26.68
N ALA A 262 -32.67 -22.91 26.85
CA ALA A 262 -31.86 -23.79 27.70
C ALA A 262 -30.43 -23.94 27.15
N LEU A 263 -30.28 -24.14 25.84
CA LEU A 263 -28.96 -24.23 25.20
C LEU A 263 -28.14 -22.94 25.37
N ARG A 264 -28.73 -21.76 25.16
CA ARG A 264 -28.01 -20.48 25.30
C ARG A 264 -27.48 -20.26 26.71
N ARG A 265 -28.21 -20.67 27.75
CA ARG A 265 -27.73 -20.59 29.14
C ARG A 265 -26.50 -21.47 29.37
N VAL A 266 -26.49 -22.68 28.82
CA VAL A 266 -25.37 -23.62 29.00
C VAL A 266 -24.13 -23.22 28.18
N GLN A 267 -24.31 -22.55 27.04
CA GLN A 267 -23.22 -22.11 26.17
C GLN A 267 -22.28 -21.07 26.80
N VAL A 268 -22.69 -20.37 27.86
CA VAL A 268 -21.79 -19.55 28.68
C VAL A 268 -20.63 -20.40 29.23
N GLU A 269 -20.94 -21.61 29.72
CA GLU A 269 -19.92 -22.54 30.22
C GLU A 269 -19.22 -23.28 29.08
N THR A 270 -20.00 -23.90 28.19
CA THR A 270 -19.48 -24.90 27.25
C THR A 270 -18.83 -24.29 26.01
N VAL A 271 -19.25 -23.09 25.60
CA VAL A 271 -18.66 -22.39 24.46
C VAL A 271 -17.69 -21.33 24.97
N CYS A 272 -18.13 -20.43 25.85
CA CYS A 272 -17.26 -19.32 26.25
C CYS A 272 -16.18 -19.76 27.25
N ARG A 273 -16.56 -20.16 28.47
CA ARG A 273 -15.57 -20.41 29.53
C ARG A 273 -14.63 -21.57 29.20
N TYR A 274 -15.15 -22.64 28.60
CA TYR A 274 -14.34 -23.77 28.15
C TYR A 274 -13.28 -23.35 27.13
N ASN A 275 -13.67 -22.69 26.02
CA ASN A 275 -12.73 -22.27 24.99
C ASN A 275 -11.79 -21.16 25.45
N ALA A 276 -12.27 -20.22 26.28
CA ALA A 276 -11.42 -19.19 26.88
C ALA A 276 -10.26 -19.82 27.67
N ARG A 277 -10.54 -20.83 28.50
CA ARG A 277 -9.50 -21.57 29.25
C ARG A 277 -8.56 -22.34 28.31
N LEU A 278 -9.11 -22.94 27.25
CA LEU A 278 -8.34 -23.74 26.30
C LEU A 278 -7.36 -22.89 25.47
N PHE A 279 -7.80 -21.74 24.97
CA PHE A 279 -7.03 -20.93 24.02
C PHE A 279 -6.14 -19.86 24.68
N ARG A 280 -6.38 -19.52 25.97
CA ARG A 280 -5.64 -18.47 26.69
C ARG A 280 -4.12 -18.57 26.53
N GLY A 281 -3.58 -19.77 26.72
CA GLY A 281 -2.13 -20.01 26.66
C GLY A 281 -1.54 -19.73 25.29
N SER A 282 -2.29 -20.00 24.21
CA SER A 282 -1.85 -19.79 22.83
C SER A 282 -2.11 -18.38 22.28
N THR A 283 -2.99 -17.59 22.93
CA THR A 283 -3.42 -16.28 22.41
C THR A 283 -3.05 -15.11 23.32
N LEU A 284 -3.42 -15.15 24.61
CA LEU A 284 -3.21 -14.05 25.55
C LEU A 284 -1.86 -14.15 26.25
N ASP A 285 -1.50 -15.35 26.72
CA ASP A 285 -0.28 -15.56 27.50
C ASP A 285 0.94 -15.81 26.60
N ARG A 286 0.73 -16.17 25.33
CA ARG A 286 1.81 -16.38 24.35
C ARG A 286 2.53 -15.07 24.12
N LYS A 287 3.84 -15.07 24.34
CA LYS A 287 4.72 -13.92 24.13
C LYS A 287 5.95 -14.37 23.36
N VAL A 288 6.17 -13.77 22.19
CA VAL A 288 7.33 -14.06 21.33
C VAL A 288 8.14 -12.77 21.17
N PRO A 289 9.45 -12.77 21.52
CA PRO A 289 10.30 -11.60 21.36
C PRO A 289 10.58 -11.26 19.89
N PRO A 290 10.63 -9.95 19.53
CA PRO A 290 11.01 -9.54 18.19
C PRO A 290 12.49 -9.83 17.91
N VAL A 291 12.78 -10.13 16.65
CA VAL A 291 14.13 -10.03 16.10
C VAL A 291 14.27 -8.66 15.46
N VAL A 292 15.24 -7.88 15.92
CA VAL A 292 15.46 -6.50 15.48
C VAL A 292 16.76 -6.39 14.68
N ARG A 293 16.71 -5.72 13.53
CA ARG A 293 17.89 -5.45 12.69
C ARG A 293 17.88 -4.01 12.22
N VAL A 294 19.02 -3.33 12.37
CA VAL A 294 19.24 -1.98 11.85
C VAL A 294 20.18 -2.02 10.66
N ARG A 295 19.76 -1.47 9.52
CA ARG A 295 20.53 -1.46 8.28
C ARG A 295 20.34 -0.15 7.51
N GLN A 296 21.37 0.27 6.80
CA GLN A 296 21.23 1.31 5.79
C GLN A 296 20.52 0.74 4.54
N THR A 297 19.56 1.48 4.00
CA THR A 297 18.85 1.09 2.77
C THR A 297 19.71 1.24 1.51
N ARG A 298 20.78 2.03 1.60
CA ARG A 298 21.78 2.29 0.55
C ARG A 298 23.17 2.44 1.19
N PRO A 299 24.28 2.32 0.43
CA PRO A 299 25.62 2.56 0.97
C PRO A 299 25.73 3.93 1.65
N ALA A 300 26.10 3.92 2.93
CA ALA A 300 26.18 5.11 3.78
C ALA A 300 27.61 5.68 3.81
N ASP A 301 27.73 6.98 4.06
CA ASP A 301 28.99 7.67 4.33
C ASP A 301 28.79 8.82 5.33
N TYR A 302 29.86 9.24 6.02
CA TYR A 302 29.76 10.36 6.96
C TYR A 302 29.50 11.68 6.23
N GLY A 303 28.57 12.48 6.77
CA GLY A 303 28.19 13.77 6.17
C GLY A 303 27.29 13.67 4.92
N VAL A 304 26.85 12.46 4.53
CA VAL A 304 25.95 12.23 3.40
C VAL A 304 24.58 11.77 3.90
N LEU A 305 23.51 12.38 3.38
CA LEU A 305 22.13 11.99 3.72
C LEU A 305 21.93 10.48 3.45
N THR A 306 21.49 9.76 4.48
CA THR A 306 21.32 8.31 4.51
C THR A 306 19.98 7.97 5.17
N VAL A 307 19.36 6.88 4.75
CA VAL A 307 18.15 6.35 5.39
C VAL A 307 18.49 5.03 6.06
N LEU A 308 18.24 4.95 7.37
CA LEU A 308 18.33 3.71 8.13
C LEU A 308 16.95 3.07 8.24
N GLU A 309 16.92 1.75 8.19
CA GLU A 309 15.76 0.92 8.43
C GLU A 309 16.01 0.10 9.70
N CYS A 310 15.02 0.10 10.59
CA CYS A 310 14.89 -0.81 11.71
C CYS A 310 13.77 -1.81 11.41
N SER A 311 14.15 -3.04 11.06
CA SER A 311 13.21 -4.14 10.84
C SER A 311 12.96 -4.87 12.15
N VAL A 312 11.71 -4.88 12.62
CA VAL A 312 11.25 -5.57 13.82
C VAL A 312 10.33 -6.71 13.39
N VAL A 313 10.77 -7.96 13.49
CA VAL A 313 10.08 -9.10 12.87
C VAL A 313 9.85 -10.26 13.84
N GLY A 314 8.82 -11.07 13.57
CA GLY A 314 8.60 -12.36 14.23
C GLY A 314 8.05 -12.26 15.67
N PHE A 315 7.47 -11.12 16.04
CA PHE A 315 6.97 -10.90 17.41
C PHE A 315 5.47 -11.23 17.54
N PHE A 316 5.06 -11.46 18.79
CA PHE A 316 3.65 -11.64 19.16
C PHE A 316 3.47 -11.28 20.64
N PRO A 317 2.42 -10.53 21.04
CA PRO A 317 1.25 -10.08 20.26
C PRO A 317 1.50 -8.84 19.36
N GLN A 318 0.47 -8.36 18.66
CA GLN A 318 0.57 -7.26 17.68
C GLN A 318 1.09 -5.93 18.27
N ALA A 319 0.83 -5.65 19.54
CA ALA A 319 1.17 -4.36 20.16
C ALA A 319 2.68 -4.22 20.41
N ALA A 320 3.36 -3.50 19.52
CA ALA A 320 4.78 -3.15 19.60
C ALA A 320 5.01 -1.69 19.22
N ARG A 321 6.08 -1.09 19.71
CA ARG A 321 6.51 0.27 19.35
C ARG A 321 8.00 0.28 19.01
N ALA A 322 8.35 0.88 17.87
CA ALA A 322 9.73 1.17 17.49
C ALA A 322 9.98 2.68 17.58
N SER A 323 11.15 3.07 18.08
CA SER A 323 11.58 4.47 18.24
C SER A 323 13.07 4.58 17.90
N TRP A 324 13.50 5.76 17.44
CA TRP A 324 14.92 6.02 17.15
C TRP A 324 15.55 6.87 18.24
N LEU A 325 16.79 6.54 18.62
CA LEU A 325 17.61 7.29 19.54
C LEU A 325 18.85 7.82 18.82
N ARG A 326 19.18 9.09 19.05
CA ARG A 326 20.47 9.70 18.67
C ARG A 326 21.17 10.17 19.95
N ASP A 327 22.35 9.63 20.20
CA ASP A 327 23.14 9.84 21.43
C ASP A 327 22.30 9.62 22.71
N GLY A 328 21.38 8.65 22.67
CA GLY A 328 20.48 8.30 23.77
C GLY A 328 19.20 9.16 23.89
N VAL A 329 19.00 10.14 23.01
CA VAL A 329 17.81 10.99 22.99
C VAL A 329 16.85 10.52 21.89
N GLU A 330 15.57 10.32 22.25
CA GLU A 330 14.54 9.92 21.29
C GLU A 330 14.25 11.02 20.27
N VAL A 331 14.22 10.64 19.00
CA VAL A 331 13.89 11.53 17.88
C VAL A 331 12.62 11.09 17.18
N ALA A 332 11.76 12.05 16.88
CA ALA A 332 10.51 11.84 16.15
C ALA A 332 10.49 12.56 14.80
N ALA A 333 11.35 13.56 14.59
CA ALA A 333 11.51 14.22 13.30
C ALA A 333 12.23 13.28 12.31
N ASP A 334 11.82 13.33 11.04
CA ASP A 334 12.41 12.54 9.94
C ASP A 334 12.32 11.02 10.14
N VAL A 335 11.36 10.59 10.99
CA VAL A 335 11.02 9.20 11.24
C VAL A 335 9.73 8.86 10.50
N SER A 336 9.73 7.76 9.77
CA SER A 336 8.52 7.13 9.24
C SER A 336 8.43 5.67 9.72
N SER A 337 7.22 5.11 9.76
CA SER A 337 7.01 3.72 10.17
C SER A 337 5.88 3.13 9.35
N THR A 338 5.98 1.84 9.06
CA THR A 338 4.85 1.06 8.55
C THR A 338 3.83 0.85 9.67
N ASP A 339 2.62 0.44 9.28
CA ASP A 339 1.72 -0.24 10.22
C ASP A 339 2.30 -1.60 10.64
N VAL A 340 1.72 -2.21 11.68
CA VAL A 340 2.05 -3.57 12.07
C VAL A 340 1.39 -4.57 11.12
N LEU A 341 2.19 -5.35 10.40
CA LEU A 341 1.75 -6.30 9.38
C LEU A 341 1.69 -7.72 9.97
N ALA A 342 0.64 -8.46 9.66
CA ALA A 342 0.49 -9.86 10.08
C ALA A 342 1.16 -10.82 9.08
N ASN A 343 1.86 -11.82 9.61
CA ASN A 343 2.45 -12.91 8.84
C ASN A 343 1.53 -14.15 8.84
N GLU A 344 1.75 -15.07 7.90
CA GLU A 344 0.99 -16.32 7.79
C GLU A 344 1.15 -17.23 9.03
N ASP A 345 2.29 -17.15 9.71
CA ASP A 345 2.62 -17.94 10.90
C ASP A 345 2.13 -17.33 12.23
N TRP A 346 1.20 -16.36 12.16
CA TRP A 346 0.63 -15.60 13.29
C TRP A 346 1.61 -14.68 14.01
N SER A 347 2.83 -14.51 13.50
CA SER A 347 3.73 -13.46 13.97
C SER A 347 3.43 -12.12 13.29
N PHE A 348 4.01 -11.05 13.83
CA PHE A 348 3.86 -9.70 13.29
C PHE A 348 5.23 -9.11 12.89
N GLN A 349 5.19 -8.11 12.02
CA GLN A 349 6.36 -7.32 11.63
C GLN A 349 6.03 -5.82 11.56
N LEU A 350 7.05 -5.00 11.82
CA LEU A 350 6.99 -3.54 11.83
C LEU A 350 8.34 -3.00 11.33
N HIS A 351 8.32 -2.03 10.44
CA HIS A 351 9.54 -1.40 9.91
C HIS A 351 9.50 0.10 10.17
N SER A 352 10.56 0.63 10.78
CA SER A 352 10.72 2.07 11.00
C SER A 352 11.95 2.58 10.26
N TYR A 353 11.85 3.77 9.69
CA TYR A 353 12.89 4.42 8.90
C TYR A 353 13.27 5.75 9.53
N LEU A 354 14.56 6.07 9.53
CA LEU A 354 15.10 7.35 9.96
C LEU A 354 15.96 7.94 8.85
N GLU A 355 15.61 9.13 8.38
CA GLU A 355 16.47 9.91 7.50
C GLU A 355 17.44 10.76 8.33
N LEU A 356 18.75 10.63 8.07
CA LEU A 356 19.75 11.41 8.78
C LEU A 356 21.02 11.66 7.96
N THR A 357 21.76 12.67 8.38
CA THR A 357 23.15 12.88 7.95
C THR A 357 24.07 12.45 9.11
N PRO A 358 24.69 11.26 9.04
CA PRO A 358 25.41 10.69 10.16
C PRO A 358 26.72 11.41 10.41
N LYS A 359 27.01 11.71 11.68
CA LYS A 359 28.28 12.29 12.12
C LYS A 359 29.21 11.19 12.63
N ARG A 360 30.52 11.39 12.44
CA ARG A 360 31.51 10.46 12.97
C ARG A 360 31.49 10.47 14.49
N GLY A 361 31.33 9.30 15.11
CA GLY A 361 31.27 9.13 16.57
C GLY A 361 29.88 9.35 17.19
N GLU A 362 28.87 9.64 16.38
CA GLU A 362 27.46 9.69 16.82
C GLU A 362 26.91 8.27 17.01
N ARG A 363 26.16 8.05 18.10
CA ARG A 363 25.47 6.78 18.35
C ARG A 363 24.02 6.87 17.88
N VAL A 364 23.64 6.03 16.93
CA VAL A 364 22.26 5.92 16.44
C VAL A 364 21.75 4.53 16.73
N SER A 365 20.60 4.41 17.39
CA SER A 365 20.01 3.12 17.76
C SER A 365 18.50 3.09 17.55
N CYS A 366 17.99 1.89 17.31
CA CYS A 366 16.56 1.62 17.29
C CYS A 366 16.15 0.96 18.62
N ARG A 367 15.19 1.57 19.32
CA ARG A 367 14.62 1.07 20.57
C ARG A 367 13.23 0.51 20.33
N VAL A 368 13.03 -0.74 20.75
CA VAL A 368 11.78 -1.49 20.59
C VAL A 368 11.18 -1.81 21.95
N GLU A 369 9.91 -1.44 22.12
CA GLU A 369 9.08 -1.78 23.27
C GLU A 369 8.06 -2.85 22.85
N HIS A 370 8.03 -3.95 23.59
CA HIS A 370 7.10 -5.04 23.34
C HIS A 370 6.88 -5.85 24.62
N SER A 371 5.66 -6.36 24.83
CA SER A 371 5.24 -7.00 26.09
C SER A 371 5.95 -8.31 26.43
N SER A 372 6.67 -8.91 25.48
CA SER A 372 7.52 -10.10 25.68
C SER A 372 8.93 -9.77 26.16
N LEU A 373 9.29 -8.49 26.19
CA LEU A 373 10.60 -8.02 26.65
C LEU A 373 10.46 -7.47 28.08
N GLU A 374 11.38 -7.84 28.98
CA GLU A 374 11.40 -7.27 30.35
C GLU A 374 11.79 -5.78 30.35
N LYS A 375 12.63 -5.39 29.40
CA LYS A 375 13.08 -4.01 29.16
C LYS A 375 13.08 -3.75 27.66
N SER A 376 13.02 -2.49 27.25
CA SER A 376 13.14 -2.13 25.84
C SER A 376 14.42 -2.70 25.22
N LEU A 377 14.31 -3.23 24.01
CA LEU A 377 15.45 -3.74 23.24
C LEU A 377 16.03 -2.61 22.40
N GLU A 378 17.30 -2.27 22.62
CA GLU A 378 18.03 -1.27 21.84
C GLU A 378 19.06 -1.95 20.94
N VAL A 379 19.01 -1.66 19.64
CA VAL A 379 19.96 -2.15 18.65
C VAL A 379 20.66 -0.97 18.00
N ASP A 380 21.97 -0.88 18.19
CA ASP A 380 22.82 0.15 17.60
C ASP A 380 23.03 -0.11 16.10
N TRP A 381 23.13 0.99 15.33
CA TRP A 381 23.60 0.91 13.94
C TRP A 381 25.12 0.68 13.92
N ASP A 382 25.55 -0.40 13.26
CA ASP A 382 26.97 -0.73 13.14
C ASP A 382 27.69 0.17 12.14
N THR A 383 28.49 1.12 12.64
CA THR A 383 29.31 2.04 11.84
C THR A 383 30.70 1.51 11.50
N SER A 384 31.06 0.29 11.95
CA SER A 384 32.43 -0.24 11.84
C SER A 384 32.97 -0.24 10.41
N ALA A 385 32.10 -0.50 9.42
CA ALA A 385 32.46 -0.45 8.01
C ALA A 385 32.81 0.97 7.53
N LEU A 386 32.07 1.99 7.98
CA LEU A 386 32.33 3.40 7.67
C LEU A 386 33.64 3.85 8.32
N ASP A 387 33.85 3.48 9.58
CA ASP A 387 35.06 3.82 10.32
C ASP A 387 36.30 3.18 9.69
N ALA A 388 36.21 1.89 9.33
CA ALA A 388 37.31 1.18 8.65
C ALA A 388 37.68 1.82 7.31
N LYS A 389 36.69 2.29 6.52
CA LYS A 389 36.92 3.01 5.26
C LYS A 389 37.76 4.27 5.49
N HIS A 390 37.39 5.09 6.47
CA HIS A 390 38.09 6.34 6.79
C HIS A 390 39.48 6.11 7.37
N VAL A 391 39.64 5.10 8.23
CA VAL A 391 40.95 4.71 8.76
C VAL A 391 41.87 4.24 7.63
N LYS A 392 41.39 3.40 6.72
CA LYS A 392 42.17 2.95 5.54
C LYS A 392 42.59 4.13 4.66
N MET A 393 41.70 5.09 4.40
CA MET A 393 42.06 6.31 3.65
C MET A 393 43.14 7.12 4.37
N ALA A 394 43.01 7.35 5.68
CA ALA A 394 43.98 8.11 6.46
C ALA A 394 45.38 7.45 6.47
N VAL A 395 45.41 6.13 6.67
CA VAL A 395 46.65 5.34 6.61
C VAL A 395 47.27 5.41 5.21
N GLY A 396 46.46 5.31 4.15
CA GLY A 396 46.92 5.46 2.77
C GLY A 396 47.54 6.84 2.50
N ILE A 397 46.93 7.92 2.98
CA ILE A 397 47.46 9.29 2.86
C ILE A 397 48.79 9.43 3.60
N LEU A 398 48.90 8.90 4.82
CA LEU A 398 50.15 8.94 5.60
C LEU A 398 51.29 8.23 4.87
N PHE A 399 51.06 7.03 4.34
CA PHE A 399 52.06 6.31 3.55
C PHE A 399 52.43 7.06 2.26
N PHE A 400 51.46 7.69 1.60
CA PHE A 400 51.72 8.49 0.40
C PHE A 400 52.59 9.72 0.71
N VAL A 401 52.28 10.46 1.78
CA VAL A 401 53.07 11.65 2.20
C VAL A 401 54.48 11.24 2.64
N ALA A 402 54.62 10.16 3.39
CA ALA A 402 55.93 9.63 3.79
C ALA A 402 56.77 9.19 2.57
N GLY A 403 56.15 8.49 1.61
CA GLY A 403 56.81 8.10 0.37
C GLY A 403 57.21 9.31 -0.49
N PHE A 404 56.33 10.30 -0.60
CA PHE A 404 56.59 11.52 -1.37
C PHE A 404 57.72 12.36 -0.75
N THR A 405 57.73 12.55 0.56
CA THR A 405 58.80 13.29 1.26
C THR A 405 60.16 12.59 1.14
N ALA A 406 60.20 11.27 1.24
CA ALA A 406 61.42 10.50 1.00
C ALA A 406 61.92 10.64 -0.44
N ALA A 407 61.02 10.55 -1.44
CA ALA A 407 61.36 10.72 -2.85
C ALA A 407 61.85 12.14 -3.16
N ALA A 408 61.15 13.17 -2.66
CA ALA A 408 61.53 14.57 -2.84
C ALA A 408 62.87 14.89 -2.14
N GLY A 409 63.08 14.39 -0.92
CA GLY A 409 64.35 14.51 -0.21
C GLY A 409 65.49 13.82 -0.95
N GLY A 410 65.25 12.62 -1.49
CA GLY A 410 66.20 11.90 -2.34
C GLY A 410 66.56 12.67 -3.62
N ALA A 411 65.56 13.23 -4.30
CA ALA A 411 65.76 14.06 -5.49
C ALA A 411 66.54 15.35 -5.17
N ALA A 412 66.21 16.03 -4.06
CA ALA A 412 66.91 17.23 -3.60
C ALA A 412 68.37 16.94 -3.22
N TYR A 413 68.63 15.82 -2.53
CA TYR A 413 69.97 15.37 -2.21
C TYR A 413 70.78 15.06 -3.47
N HIS A 414 70.19 14.33 -4.43
CA HIS A 414 70.84 14.03 -5.71
C HIS A 414 71.17 15.31 -6.49
N TRP A 415 70.23 16.27 -6.53
CA TRP A 415 70.45 17.57 -7.15
C TRP A 415 71.54 18.40 -6.44
N TRP A 416 71.54 18.43 -5.11
CA TRP A 416 72.57 19.10 -4.31
C TRP A 416 73.96 18.50 -4.56
N LYS A 417 74.06 17.17 -4.55
CA LYS A 417 75.30 16.44 -4.84
C LYS A 417 75.82 16.76 -6.25
N GLN A 418 74.96 16.82 -7.27
CA GLN A 418 75.40 17.17 -8.63
C GLN A 418 75.83 18.63 -8.80
N ARG A 419 75.41 19.54 -7.91
CA ARG A 419 75.66 20.98 -8.06
C ARG A 419 76.78 21.53 -7.18
N PHE A 420 77.13 20.86 -6.08
CA PHE A 420 78.07 21.39 -5.07
C PHE A 420 79.22 20.46 -4.67
N ASP A 421 79.33 19.24 -5.22
CA ASP A 421 80.50 18.38 -4.96
C ASP A 421 81.68 18.81 -5.86
N PHE A 422 82.58 19.64 -5.30
CA PHE A 422 83.84 20.07 -5.90
C PHE A 422 84.87 18.93 -5.84
N SER A 423 85.33 18.46 -6.99
CA SER A 423 86.49 17.55 -7.09
C SER A 423 87.76 18.19 -6.50
N PRO A 424 88.53 17.50 -5.64
CA PRO A 424 89.87 17.94 -5.26
C PRO A 424 90.86 17.69 -6.40
N VAL A 425 91.73 18.67 -6.61
CA VAL A 425 92.85 18.68 -7.57
C VAL A 425 94.00 17.76 -7.11
N GLY A 426 94.39 16.84 -7.99
CA GLY A 426 95.79 16.55 -8.36
C GLY A 426 96.64 15.60 -7.52
N ARG A 427 97.14 14.51 -8.15
CA ARG A 427 98.57 14.16 -8.12
C ARG A 427 98.96 13.25 -9.30
N GLN A 428 99.91 13.73 -10.10
CA GLN A 428 100.70 12.96 -11.08
C GLN A 428 101.52 11.85 -10.42
N GLY A 429 101.75 10.75 -11.13
CA GLY A 429 102.94 9.94 -10.90
C GLY A 429 102.91 8.51 -11.42
N GLN A 430 103.60 8.31 -12.55
CA GLN A 430 104.49 7.18 -12.86
C GLN A 430 103.98 5.95 -13.63
N THR A 431 104.50 5.88 -14.85
CA THR A 431 104.68 4.79 -15.81
C THR A 431 105.49 3.58 -15.30
N SER A 432 105.11 2.36 -15.73
CA SER A 432 105.98 1.24 -16.16
C SER A 432 105.08 0.03 -16.48
N SER A 433 104.82 -0.32 -17.73
CA SER A 433 105.57 -1.19 -18.66
C SER A 433 105.42 -2.72 -18.43
N ARG A 434 105.11 -3.43 -19.54
CA ARG A 434 105.30 -4.88 -19.83
C ARG A 434 104.42 -5.86 -19.03
N LEU A 435 104.08 -7.08 -19.44
CA LEU A 435 104.25 -7.96 -20.62
C LEU A 435 103.26 -9.13 -20.34
N SER A 436 102.39 -9.50 -21.28
CA SER A 436 102.38 -10.79 -22.01
C SER A 436 101.83 -12.03 -21.26
N GLU A 437 100.91 -12.72 -21.95
CA GLU A 437 100.67 -14.19 -21.94
C GLU A 437 100.02 -14.78 -20.66
N PHE A 438 99.01 -15.65 -20.67
CA PHE A 438 98.39 -16.55 -21.66
C PHE A 438 96.86 -16.57 -21.47
#